data_AF-A0A662AR76-F1
#
_entry.id   AF-A0A662AR76-F1
#
_cell.length_a   1.000
_cell.length_b   1.000
_cell.length_c   1.000
_cell.angle_alpha   90.00
_cell.angle_beta   90.00
_cell.angle_gamma   90.00
#
_symmetry.space_group_name_H-M   'P 1'
#
loop_
_entity.id
_entity.type
_entity.pdbx_description
1 polymer ?
#
loop_
_entity_poly.entity_id
_entity_poly.type
_entity_poly.pdbx_seq_one_letter_code
_entity_poly.pdbx_strand_id
1 'polypeptide(L)'
;MDRLTGLFLTLTLLCIAGCQSPAPAGQDHIQTEFERVPEAVKPWAYWYWMDDNVSKQGITDDLESMAEIGIKEVFIGNIGGEDIPSGDVRMLSEEWWELMRWSIREGHRTGVDIGVFNSPGWSQSGGPWVTPDKAMRFLVSSETEVTGPARFNGLLPAPTDPFQDVAVLALPVSSAEVYLSEKEHKVWTKPAIQDPQRLTDGNLETSGLFPDLGTSKGSITIEIETAEPFTARSLVLHPAEHQILADCELYAEIEEEFKLVRTFELDRHNEYLPVGPVPYAELAISLPAVTSQRFRLVISLKESNYFIAPAGYVESVAGGLKEIELCSGVRLEYYMEKQLAKLHQDPVYSGTEYIWESQAEPDNADLIVGESEVINLTDRLSVDGGLEWEVPEGRWVIQRIGMTPTGVENHPALPHARGLEIDKMNPEAIQYHFDQYVGKLQEGVSEAEQSALKHVIIDSYEVGSQNWTDQLEKRFQEVYGYDPVPWLPVLSGRVVGSVSQSDRFLWDLRRLVADDIAKNYVGGLKEAAHR
;
A
#
# COMPACT_ATOMS: atom_id res chain seq x y z
N MET A 1 19.05 -37.70 83.14
CA MET A 1 20.09 -36.71 83.47
C MET A 1 20.46 -36.00 82.19
N ASP A 2 20.49 -34.69 82.29
CA ASP A 2 21.21 -33.72 81.45
C ASP A 2 20.64 -33.23 80.12
N ARG A 3 20.48 -31.90 80.11
CA ARG A 3 20.09 -30.98 79.06
C ARG A 3 21.24 -30.77 78.07
N LEU A 4 20.94 -30.62 76.78
CA LEU A 4 21.64 -29.71 75.84
C LEU A 4 20.80 -29.63 74.55
N THR A 5 19.97 -28.59 74.36
CA THR A 5 20.22 -27.39 73.51
C THR A 5 20.71 -27.66 72.09
N GLY A 6 19.76 -27.61 71.14
CA GLY A 6 19.79 -26.77 69.93
C GLY A 6 20.76 -27.09 68.79
N LEU A 7 20.25 -27.64 67.67
CA LEU A 7 20.35 -27.09 66.31
C LEU A 7 19.55 -27.98 65.30
N PHE A 8 18.89 -27.33 64.34
CA PHE A 8 18.25 -27.88 63.11
C PHE A 8 17.01 -28.77 63.23
N LEU A 9 15.83 -28.13 63.20
CA LEU A 9 14.70 -28.63 62.38
C LEU A 9 13.80 -27.45 61.95
N THR A 10 14.34 -26.59 61.09
CA THR A 10 13.54 -25.68 60.26
C THR A 10 13.17 -26.41 58.98
N LEU A 11 12.01 -27.06 58.96
CA LEU A 11 11.23 -27.17 57.73
C LEU A 11 9.78 -27.53 58.06
N THR A 12 8.88 -26.73 57.50
CA THR A 12 7.47 -27.03 57.24
C THR A 12 6.52 -26.90 58.43
N LEU A 13 6.08 -25.67 58.71
CA LEU A 13 4.66 -25.29 58.80
C LEU A 13 4.60 -23.80 59.16
N LEU A 14 4.30 -22.95 58.17
CA LEU A 14 3.58 -21.66 58.24
C LEU A 14 4.04 -20.78 57.06
N CYS A 15 3.22 -20.73 56.01
CA CYS A 15 3.04 -19.56 55.13
C CYS A 15 1.88 -19.89 54.18
N ILE A 16 0.66 -19.99 54.73
CA ILE A 16 -0.55 -19.72 53.95
C ILE A 16 -0.78 -18.22 54.10
N ALA A 17 -0.05 -17.43 53.31
CA ALA A 17 -0.46 -16.06 53.01
C ALA A 17 -1.61 -16.20 52.01
N GLY A 18 -2.84 -16.15 52.51
CA GLY A 18 -4.03 -16.21 51.68
C GLY A 18 -4.03 -15.06 50.68
N CYS A 19 -4.13 -15.41 49.41
CA CYS A 19 -4.64 -14.51 48.38
C CYS A 19 -6.02 -14.02 48.85
N GLN A 20 -6.10 -12.75 49.28
CA GLN A 20 -7.38 -12.07 49.36
C GLN A 20 -7.77 -11.69 47.94
N SER A 21 -8.69 -12.44 47.34
CA SER A 21 -9.43 -11.97 46.18
C SER A 21 -10.16 -10.67 46.57
N PRO A 22 -10.17 -9.63 45.72
CA PRO A 22 -10.93 -8.42 46.02
C PRO A 22 -12.40 -8.80 46.21
N ALA A 23 -13.00 -8.29 47.30
CA ALA A 23 -14.42 -8.51 47.57
C ALA A 23 -15.26 -7.96 46.41
N PRO A 24 -16.33 -8.65 45.98
CA PRO A 24 -17.23 -8.12 44.97
C PRO A 24 -17.79 -6.77 45.46
N ALA A 25 -17.77 -5.75 44.59
CA ALA A 25 -18.35 -4.45 44.89
C ALA A 25 -19.79 -4.66 45.40
N GLY A 26 -20.09 -4.17 46.60
CA GLY A 26 -21.41 -4.33 47.21
C GLY A 26 -22.50 -3.71 46.33
N GLN A 27 -23.72 -4.24 46.40
CA GLN A 27 -24.88 -3.73 45.66
C GLN A 27 -25.06 -2.20 45.78
N ASP A 28 -24.77 -1.65 46.97
CA ASP A 28 -24.82 -0.21 47.26
C ASP A 28 -23.81 0.61 46.44
N HIS A 29 -22.64 0.04 46.12
CA HIS A 29 -21.61 0.69 45.30
C HIS A 29 -22.06 0.79 43.84
N ILE A 30 -22.55 -0.32 43.28
CA ILE A 30 -23.05 -0.36 41.89
C ILE A 30 -24.27 0.56 41.75
N GLN A 31 -25.18 0.56 42.73
CA GLN A 31 -26.32 1.47 42.73
C GLN A 31 -25.86 2.94 42.79
N THR A 32 -24.89 3.27 43.64
CA THR A 32 -24.37 4.64 43.75
C THR A 32 -23.71 5.11 42.45
N GLU A 33 -22.90 4.27 41.79
CA GLU A 33 -22.28 4.60 40.50
C GLU A 33 -23.31 4.67 39.36
N PHE A 34 -24.37 3.87 39.41
CA PHE A 34 -25.46 3.95 38.43
C PHE A 34 -26.30 5.23 38.59
N GLU A 35 -26.54 5.66 39.83
CA GLU A 35 -27.26 6.91 40.13
C GLU A 35 -26.37 8.15 39.92
N ARG A 36 -25.06 8.03 40.15
CA ARG A 36 -24.05 9.09 39.98
C ARG A 36 -22.97 8.61 39.03
N VAL A 37 -23.28 8.75 37.75
CA VAL A 37 -22.43 8.34 36.63
C VAL A 37 -21.00 8.88 36.82
N PRO A 38 -19.98 8.00 36.97
CA PRO A 38 -18.59 8.42 37.08
C PRO A 38 -18.11 9.15 35.82
N GLU A 39 -17.15 10.08 35.96
CA GLU A 39 -16.55 10.80 34.82
C GLU A 39 -15.99 9.84 33.75
N ALA A 40 -15.47 8.68 34.17
CA ALA A 40 -14.85 7.69 33.28
C ALA A 40 -15.83 7.00 32.30
N VAL A 41 -17.14 7.12 32.49
CA VAL A 41 -18.15 6.50 31.62
C VAL A 41 -19.01 7.53 30.87
N LYS A 42 -18.72 8.82 31.04
CA LYS A 42 -19.39 9.87 30.27
C LYS A 42 -19.00 9.76 28.79
N PRO A 43 -19.95 9.99 27.87
CA PRO A 43 -19.72 9.86 26.45
C PRO A 43 -18.76 10.93 25.92
N TRP A 44 -18.10 10.60 24.82
CA TRP A 44 -17.27 11.50 24.03
C TRP A 44 -17.94 11.76 22.67
N ALA A 45 -17.49 12.79 21.96
CA ALA A 45 -18.04 13.13 20.64
C ALA A 45 -16.95 13.50 19.64
N TYR A 46 -17.15 13.12 18.37
CA TYR A 46 -16.44 13.79 17.28
C TYR A 46 -16.99 15.21 17.13
N TRP A 47 -16.09 16.18 17.00
CA TRP A 47 -16.43 17.58 16.83
C TRP A 47 -15.75 18.11 15.57
N TYR A 48 -16.45 18.00 14.46
CA TYR A 48 -15.92 18.36 13.15
C TYR A 48 -16.10 19.84 12.86
N TRP A 49 -14.99 20.49 12.50
CA TRP A 49 -14.98 21.85 11.98
C TRP A 49 -15.00 21.77 10.45
N MET A 50 -16.09 22.24 9.87
CA MET A 50 -16.42 22.02 8.46
C MET A 50 -15.97 23.20 7.60
N ASP A 51 -15.18 22.94 6.57
CA ASP A 51 -14.82 23.88 5.50
C ASP A 51 -14.36 25.26 6.03
N ASP A 52 -13.41 25.30 6.96
CA ASP A 52 -12.90 26.54 7.60
C ASP A 52 -13.96 27.37 8.37
N ASN A 53 -15.18 26.85 8.58
CA ASN A 53 -16.23 27.50 9.35
C ASN A 53 -16.05 27.24 10.86
N VAL A 54 -15.21 28.05 11.49
CA VAL A 54 -14.97 28.00 12.92
C VAL A 54 -14.86 29.41 13.50
N SER A 55 -15.35 29.61 14.72
CA SER A 55 -15.22 30.89 15.42
C SER A 55 -14.95 30.70 16.90
N LYS A 56 -14.30 31.69 17.50
CA LYS A 56 -13.98 31.69 18.93
C LYS A 56 -15.22 31.58 19.83
N GLN A 57 -16.29 32.30 19.47
CA GLN A 57 -17.55 32.27 20.21
C GLN A 57 -18.25 30.91 20.06
N GLY A 58 -18.29 30.36 18.84
CA GLY A 58 -18.88 29.03 18.60
C GLY A 58 -18.18 27.94 19.40
N ILE A 59 -16.84 27.98 19.48
CA ILE A 59 -16.06 27.05 20.33
C ILE A 59 -16.49 27.13 21.80
N THR A 60 -16.65 28.34 22.33
CA THR A 60 -17.10 28.56 23.72
C THR A 60 -18.51 28.01 23.92
N ASP A 61 -19.44 28.37 23.04
CA ASP A 61 -20.86 27.98 23.16
C ASP A 61 -21.03 26.46 23.05
N ASP A 62 -20.30 25.82 22.13
CA ASP A 62 -20.31 24.36 21.95
C ASP A 62 -19.80 23.64 23.20
N LEU A 63 -18.65 24.02 23.74
CA LEU A 63 -18.05 23.36 24.90
C LEU A 63 -18.87 23.59 26.18
N GLU A 64 -19.48 24.76 26.36
CA GLU A 64 -20.42 25.00 27.47
C GLU A 64 -21.66 24.12 27.36
N SER A 65 -22.23 24.00 26.15
CA SER A 65 -23.40 23.16 25.89
C SER A 65 -23.09 21.67 26.12
N MET A 66 -21.92 21.22 25.66
CA MET A 66 -21.43 19.85 25.85
C MET A 66 -21.22 19.53 27.34
N ALA A 67 -20.65 20.47 28.11
CA ALA A 67 -20.49 20.33 29.55
C ALA A 67 -21.85 20.22 30.26
N GLU A 68 -22.83 21.03 29.87
CA GLU A 68 -24.19 21.03 30.46
C GLU A 68 -24.88 19.67 30.27
N ILE A 69 -24.74 19.04 29.11
CA ILE A 69 -25.37 17.75 28.81
C ILE A 69 -24.52 16.53 29.21
N GLY A 70 -23.32 16.75 29.76
CA GLY A 70 -22.46 15.71 30.32
C GLY A 70 -21.56 14.98 29.31
N ILE A 71 -21.22 15.59 28.18
CA ILE A 71 -20.12 15.13 27.31
C ILE A 71 -18.80 15.41 28.02
N LYS A 72 -17.90 14.41 28.06
CA LYS A 72 -16.64 14.52 28.81
C LYS A 72 -15.45 14.91 27.95
N GLU A 73 -15.45 14.52 26.68
CA GLU A 73 -14.34 14.79 25.77
C GLU A 73 -14.84 14.94 24.34
N VAL A 74 -14.14 15.76 23.56
CA VAL A 74 -14.40 15.93 22.13
C VAL A 74 -13.16 15.77 21.28
N PHE A 75 -13.32 15.23 20.08
CA PHE A 75 -12.23 15.03 19.12
C PHE A 75 -12.35 15.99 17.95
N ILE A 76 -11.43 16.95 17.87
CA ILE A 76 -11.44 17.98 16.82
C ILE A 76 -10.88 17.38 15.52
N GLY A 77 -11.77 17.22 14.54
CA GLY A 77 -11.43 16.89 13.15
C GLY A 77 -11.69 18.09 12.24
N ASN A 78 -10.79 18.39 11.31
CA ASN A 78 -10.94 19.54 10.39
C ASN A 78 -11.28 19.03 9.00
N ILE A 79 -12.55 19.06 8.65
CA ILE A 79 -13.12 18.36 7.50
C ILE A 79 -13.38 19.36 6.37
N GLY A 80 -13.05 18.99 5.14
CA GLY A 80 -13.30 19.85 3.98
C GLY A 80 -13.82 19.09 2.77
N GLY A 81 -14.62 19.78 1.95
CA GLY A 81 -15.16 19.28 0.68
C GLY A 81 -16.64 18.89 0.71
N GLU A 82 -17.44 19.43 1.65
CA GLU A 82 -18.83 19.00 1.88
C GLU A 82 -19.91 19.87 1.21
N ASP A 83 -19.66 20.42 0.01
CA ASP A 83 -20.58 21.34 -0.70
C ASP A 83 -21.03 22.56 0.15
N ILE A 84 -20.29 22.90 1.20
CA ILE A 84 -20.52 24.07 2.05
C ILE A 84 -19.54 25.19 1.65
N PRO A 85 -19.97 26.47 1.59
CA PRO A 85 -19.06 27.58 1.37
C PRO A 85 -17.99 27.65 2.47
N SER A 86 -16.73 27.81 2.05
CA SER A 86 -15.60 27.94 2.96
C SER A 86 -15.73 29.17 3.86
N GLY A 87 -15.44 29.00 5.15
CA GLY A 87 -15.35 30.09 6.12
C GLY A 87 -14.09 30.95 5.94
N ASP A 88 -14.00 32.02 6.73
CA ASP A 88 -12.91 33.01 6.64
C ASP A 88 -11.62 32.57 7.36
N VAL A 89 -11.70 31.62 8.30
CA VAL A 89 -10.55 31.20 9.12
C VAL A 89 -9.85 30.03 8.47
N ARG A 90 -8.98 30.36 7.51
CA ARG A 90 -8.21 29.37 6.74
C ARG A 90 -7.42 28.43 7.67
N MET A 91 -7.65 27.13 7.55
CA MET A 91 -6.89 26.12 8.30
C MET A 91 -5.36 26.30 8.14
N LEU A 92 -4.61 26.02 9.21
CA LEU A 92 -3.16 26.18 9.34
C LEU A 92 -2.66 27.64 9.35
N SER A 93 -3.54 28.64 9.25
CA SER A 93 -3.19 30.03 9.54
C SER A 93 -2.97 30.26 11.04
N GLU A 94 -2.28 31.34 11.40
CA GLU A 94 -2.10 31.73 12.81
C GLU A 94 -3.42 31.96 13.55
N GLU A 95 -4.44 32.46 12.84
CA GLU A 95 -5.77 32.64 13.41
C GLU A 95 -6.41 31.29 13.73
N TRP A 96 -6.32 30.31 12.82
CA TRP A 96 -6.81 28.96 13.06
C TRP A 96 -6.06 28.27 14.22
N TRP A 97 -4.72 28.41 14.28
CA TRP A 97 -3.94 27.88 15.40
C TRP A 97 -4.37 28.50 16.74
N GLU A 98 -4.73 29.78 16.75
CA GLU A 98 -5.25 30.42 17.96
C GLU A 98 -6.62 29.87 18.37
N LEU A 99 -7.47 29.48 17.42
CA LEU A 99 -8.74 28.82 17.72
C LEU A 99 -8.55 27.40 18.28
N MET A 100 -7.58 26.64 17.76
CA MET A 100 -7.20 25.34 18.34
C MET A 100 -6.67 25.50 19.76
N ARG A 101 -5.87 26.52 20.04
CA ARG A 101 -5.42 26.81 21.41
C ARG A 101 -6.56 27.28 22.29
N TRP A 102 -7.48 28.07 21.74
CA TRP A 102 -8.68 28.51 22.45
C TRP A 102 -9.55 27.34 22.87
N SER A 103 -9.75 26.32 22.03
CA SER A 103 -10.53 25.13 22.42
C SER A 103 -9.87 24.37 23.57
N ILE A 104 -8.54 24.29 23.64
CA ILE A 104 -7.83 23.70 24.80
C ILE A 104 -8.08 24.49 26.08
N ARG A 105 -8.00 25.84 26.02
CA ARG A 105 -8.26 26.70 27.19
C ARG A 105 -9.71 26.59 27.66
N GLU A 106 -10.65 26.56 26.73
CA GLU A 106 -12.07 26.41 27.03
C GLU A 106 -12.41 25.01 27.53
N GLY A 107 -11.76 23.98 27.01
CA GLY A 107 -11.85 22.61 27.54
C GLY A 107 -11.42 22.54 29.00
N HIS A 108 -10.28 23.16 29.34
CA HIS A 108 -9.83 23.28 30.72
C HIS A 108 -10.84 24.03 31.61
N ARG A 109 -11.41 25.14 31.12
CA ARG A 109 -12.39 25.95 31.86
C ARG A 109 -13.70 25.21 32.12
N THR A 110 -14.20 24.49 31.12
CA THR A 110 -15.51 23.82 31.15
C THR A 110 -15.43 22.43 31.77
N GLY A 111 -14.25 21.81 31.77
CA GLY A 111 -14.04 20.42 32.19
C GLY A 111 -14.28 19.39 31.07
N VAL A 112 -14.51 19.83 29.84
CA VAL A 112 -14.56 19.00 28.64
C VAL A 112 -13.14 18.83 28.10
N ASP A 113 -12.64 17.60 28.11
CA ASP A 113 -11.32 17.30 27.57
C ASP A 113 -11.31 17.44 26.03
N ILE A 114 -10.13 17.66 25.47
CA ILE A 114 -9.89 17.84 24.03
C ILE A 114 -9.00 16.72 23.53
N GLY A 115 -9.44 16.04 22.49
CA GLY A 115 -8.63 15.25 21.59
C GLY A 115 -8.54 15.91 20.21
N VAL A 116 -7.50 15.59 19.46
CA VAL A 116 -7.29 16.12 18.10
C VAL A 116 -6.92 14.99 17.15
N PHE A 117 -7.46 15.00 15.94
CA PHE A 117 -6.92 14.17 14.86
C PHE A 117 -5.49 14.62 14.56
N ASN A 118 -4.63 13.70 14.13
CA ASN A 118 -3.20 14.00 13.99
C ASN A 118 -2.84 14.69 12.66
N SER A 119 -3.81 14.99 11.80
CA SER A 119 -3.64 15.78 10.58
C SER A 119 -4.94 16.51 10.20
N PRO A 120 -4.91 17.44 9.22
CA PRO A 120 -6.11 17.89 8.53
C PRO A 120 -6.88 16.73 7.90
N GLY A 121 -8.21 16.82 7.89
CA GLY A 121 -9.08 15.69 7.60
C GLY A 121 -9.22 14.74 8.78
N TRP A 122 -9.54 13.49 8.49
CA TRP A 122 -9.61 12.41 9.49
C TRP A 122 -8.57 11.30 9.23
N SER A 123 -8.17 11.07 7.97
CA SER A 123 -7.19 10.04 7.60
C SER A 123 -6.07 10.64 6.71
N GLN A 124 -4.80 10.34 6.89
CA GLN A 124 -4.25 9.72 8.10
C GLN A 124 -3.17 10.57 8.75
N SER A 125 -2.13 10.98 8.03
CA SER A 125 -0.96 11.67 8.59
C SER A 125 -0.24 12.46 7.50
N GLY A 126 -1.01 13.08 6.63
CA GLY A 126 -0.52 13.97 5.59
C GLY A 126 -0.64 15.44 5.95
N GLY A 127 -0.05 16.28 5.10
CA GLY A 127 -0.17 17.72 5.19
C GLY A 127 0.84 18.45 4.30
N PRO A 128 0.69 19.76 4.11
CA PRO A 128 1.51 20.54 3.18
C PRO A 128 3.00 20.64 3.57
N TRP A 129 3.37 20.19 4.78
CA TRP A 129 4.76 20.13 5.26
C TRP A 129 5.48 18.83 4.88
N VAL A 130 4.79 17.84 4.32
CA VAL A 130 5.38 16.56 3.90
C VAL A 130 5.98 16.71 2.51
N THR A 131 7.30 16.65 2.43
CA THR A 131 8.04 16.68 1.18
C THR A 131 8.14 15.27 0.57
N PRO A 132 8.38 15.12 -0.75
CA PRO A 132 8.50 13.80 -1.40
C PRO A 132 9.47 12.82 -0.70
N ASP A 133 10.59 13.30 -0.15
CA ASP A 133 11.58 12.49 0.58
C ASP A 133 11.10 12.01 1.96
N LYS A 134 9.98 12.54 2.46
CA LYS A 134 9.36 12.16 3.75
C LYS A 134 8.03 11.45 3.58
N ALA A 135 7.56 11.29 2.35
CA ALA A 135 6.28 10.68 2.06
C ALA A 135 6.33 9.15 2.10
N MET A 136 5.17 8.52 2.19
CA MET A 136 4.99 7.11 1.83
C MET A 136 5.58 6.88 0.44
N ARG A 137 6.47 5.89 0.29
CA ARG A 137 7.20 5.61 -0.95
C ARG A 137 7.13 4.14 -1.33
N PHE A 138 7.26 3.87 -2.63
CA PHE A 138 7.32 2.52 -3.16
C PHE A 138 8.39 2.40 -4.23
N LEU A 139 8.89 1.18 -4.44
CA LEU A 139 9.87 0.88 -5.49
C LEU A 139 9.22 0.88 -6.87
N VAL A 140 9.93 1.51 -7.80
CA VAL A 140 9.67 1.51 -9.23
C VAL A 140 10.99 1.24 -9.95
N SER A 141 10.91 0.75 -11.18
CA SER A 141 12.11 0.49 -11.98
C SER A 141 11.92 0.83 -13.44
N SER A 142 13.03 1.10 -14.11
CA SER A 142 13.13 1.12 -15.57
C SER A 142 14.11 0.03 -16.01
N GLU A 143 13.94 -0.43 -17.24
CA GLU A 143 14.78 -1.48 -17.82
C GLU A 143 15.53 -0.99 -19.05
N THR A 144 16.76 -1.47 -19.21
CA THR A 144 17.57 -1.25 -20.41
C THR A 144 18.19 -2.57 -20.84
N GLU A 145 17.80 -3.05 -22.02
CA GLU A 145 18.37 -4.26 -22.61
C GLU A 145 19.72 -3.97 -23.25
N VAL A 146 20.70 -4.85 -23.00
CA VAL A 146 22.03 -4.80 -23.58
C VAL A 146 22.49 -6.20 -23.97
N THR A 147 23.35 -6.30 -24.98
CA THR A 147 23.95 -7.58 -25.41
C THR A 147 25.46 -7.46 -25.40
N GLY A 148 26.13 -8.40 -24.72
CA GLY A 148 27.58 -8.50 -24.72
C GLY A 148 28.12 -9.68 -25.54
N PRO A 149 29.45 -9.78 -25.69
CA PRO A 149 30.45 -8.94 -25.04
C PRO A 149 30.53 -7.54 -25.67
N ALA A 150 30.31 -6.50 -24.87
CA ALA A 150 30.31 -5.11 -25.33
C ALA A 150 30.55 -4.14 -24.17
N ARG A 151 31.07 -2.95 -24.47
CA ARG A 151 31.11 -1.85 -23.49
C ARG A 151 29.83 -1.02 -23.63
N PHE A 152 29.00 -1.02 -22.59
CA PHE A 152 27.88 -0.11 -22.45
C PHE A 152 28.38 1.23 -21.87
N ASN A 153 27.98 2.33 -22.50
CA ASN A 153 28.16 3.69 -22.00
C ASN A 153 26.93 4.50 -22.41
N GLY A 154 26.02 4.72 -21.47
CA GLY A 154 24.75 5.36 -21.75
C GLY A 154 24.04 5.82 -20.48
N LEU A 155 22.98 6.60 -20.67
CA LEU A 155 22.09 7.01 -19.59
C LEU A 155 21.05 5.92 -19.35
N LEU A 156 20.84 5.57 -18.08
CA LEU A 156 19.71 4.76 -17.66
C LEU A 156 18.53 5.68 -17.31
N PRO A 157 17.36 5.53 -17.93
CA PRO A 157 16.23 6.41 -17.69
C PRO A 157 15.72 6.27 -16.25
N ALA A 158 15.32 7.36 -15.60
CA ALA A 158 14.51 7.28 -14.39
C ALA A 158 13.04 7.03 -14.83
N PRO A 159 12.30 6.12 -14.17
CA PRO A 159 10.94 5.78 -14.57
C PRO A 159 9.92 6.88 -14.26
N THR A 160 10.21 7.76 -13.30
CA THR A 160 9.31 8.82 -12.84
C THR A 160 10.07 9.99 -12.21
N ASP A 161 9.37 11.07 -11.88
CA ASP A 161 9.87 12.22 -11.11
C ASP A 161 8.78 12.63 -10.10
N PRO A 162 9.07 12.78 -8.79
CA PRO A 162 10.37 12.61 -8.13
C PRO A 162 10.81 11.15 -8.01
N PHE A 163 12.12 10.90 -8.05
CA PHE A 163 12.71 9.57 -7.98
C PHE A 163 14.05 9.59 -7.23
N GLN A 164 14.22 8.63 -6.32
CA GLN A 164 15.44 8.42 -5.54
C GLN A 164 16.01 7.03 -5.84
N ASP A 165 17.23 6.96 -6.37
CA ASP A 165 17.91 5.69 -6.66
C ASP A 165 18.05 4.82 -5.40
N VAL A 166 17.82 3.51 -5.55
CA VAL A 166 18.00 2.49 -4.52
C VAL A 166 19.04 1.47 -4.96
N ALA A 167 18.90 0.92 -6.17
CA ALA A 167 19.84 -0.05 -6.72
C ALA A 167 19.88 -0.01 -8.25
N VAL A 168 21.04 -0.31 -8.83
CA VAL A 168 21.16 -0.64 -10.26
C VAL A 168 21.63 -2.07 -10.36
N LEU A 169 20.81 -2.94 -10.95
CA LEU A 169 21.06 -4.38 -11.02
C LEU A 169 21.12 -4.82 -12.48
N ALA A 170 22.04 -5.71 -12.82
CA ALA A 170 22.08 -6.37 -14.12
C ALA A 170 21.80 -7.86 -14.00
N LEU A 171 20.96 -8.37 -14.89
CA LEU A 171 20.40 -9.71 -14.86
C LEU A 171 20.66 -10.38 -16.22
N PRO A 172 21.14 -11.62 -16.28
CA PRO A 172 21.19 -12.35 -17.53
C PRO A 172 19.76 -12.69 -17.98
N VAL A 173 19.51 -12.59 -19.28
CA VAL A 173 18.23 -13.00 -19.88
C VAL A 173 18.44 -14.28 -20.66
N SER A 174 17.70 -15.31 -20.28
CA SER A 174 17.74 -16.61 -20.95
C SER A 174 17.40 -16.49 -22.42
N SER A 175 18.11 -17.19 -23.31
CA SER A 175 17.69 -17.29 -24.71
C SER A 175 16.39 -18.09 -24.89
N ALA A 176 15.97 -18.84 -23.87
CA ALA A 176 14.71 -19.56 -23.86
C ALA A 176 13.52 -18.66 -23.49
N GLU A 177 13.77 -17.45 -23.01
CA GLU A 177 12.77 -16.41 -22.75
C GLU A 177 12.54 -15.59 -24.02
N VAL A 178 11.33 -15.71 -24.55
CA VAL A 178 10.90 -15.13 -25.81
C VAL A 178 9.46 -14.68 -25.66
N TYR A 179 9.19 -13.46 -26.08
CA TYR A 179 7.84 -12.89 -26.08
C TYR A 179 7.10 -13.27 -27.36
N LEU A 180 5.78 -13.47 -27.27
CA LEU A 180 4.95 -13.75 -28.45
C LEU A 180 4.96 -12.58 -29.44
N SER A 181 5.09 -11.34 -28.96
CA SER A 181 5.22 -10.13 -29.77
C SER A 181 6.45 -10.13 -30.69
N GLU A 182 7.50 -10.90 -30.37
CA GLU A 182 8.67 -11.11 -31.23
C GLU A 182 8.41 -12.09 -32.39
N LYS A 183 7.27 -12.79 -32.39
CA LYS A 183 6.89 -13.78 -33.41
C LYS A 183 5.88 -13.20 -34.40
N GLU A 184 5.90 -13.72 -35.62
CA GLU A 184 4.81 -13.45 -36.56
C GLU A 184 3.52 -14.10 -36.05
N HIS A 185 2.51 -13.28 -35.80
CA HIS A 185 1.22 -13.71 -35.28
C HIS A 185 0.08 -12.82 -35.81
N LYS A 186 -1.15 -13.31 -35.65
CA LYS A 186 -2.38 -12.61 -36.00
C LYS A 186 -3.32 -12.61 -34.79
N VAL A 187 -4.10 -11.54 -34.68
CA VAL A 187 -5.07 -11.35 -33.59
C VAL A 187 -6.43 -11.03 -34.17
N TRP A 188 -7.46 -11.67 -33.62
CA TRP A 188 -8.86 -11.36 -33.88
C TRP A 188 -9.62 -11.26 -32.57
N THR A 189 -10.64 -10.40 -32.56
CA THR A 189 -11.53 -10.28 -31.40
C THR A 189 -13.00 -10.49 -31.79
N LYS A 190 -13.77 -10.99 -30.84
CA LYS A 190 -15.23 -11.06 -30.92
C LYS A 190 -15.83 -10.54 -29.60
N PRO A 191 -16.58 -9.43 -29.63
CA PRO A 191 -16.82 -8.56 -30.78
C PRO A 191 -15.53 -7.93 -31.33
N ALA A 192 -15.57 -7.51 -32.60
CA ALA A 192 -14.43 -6.89 -33.25
C ALA A 192 -14.12 -5.53 -32.63
N ILE A 193 -12.84 -5.26 -32.37
CA ILE A 193 -12.34 -3.96 -31.91
C ILE A 193 -11.53 -3.27 -33.00
N GLN A 194 -11.22 -2.00 -32.79
CA GLN A 194 -10.29 -1.27 -33.66
C GLN A 194 -8.85 -1.74 -33.38
N ASP A 195 -8.10 -2.02 -34.45
CA ASP A 195 -6.67 -2.36 -34.41
C ASP A 195 -6.31 -3.46 -33.37
N PRO A 196 -6.90 -4.67 -33.44
CA PRO A 196 -6.72 -5.71 -32.42
C PRO A 196 -5.27 -6.18 -32.25
N GLN A 197 -4.39 -5.91 -33.21
CA GLN A 197 -2.95 -6.14 -33.12
C GLN A 197 -2.29 -5.38 -31.98
N ARG A 198 -2.84 -4.22 -31.55
CA ARG A 198 -2.32 -3.45 -30.40
C ARG A 198 -2.42 -4.17 -29.06
N LEU A 199 -3.15 -5.29 -29.01
CA LEU A 199 -3.24 -6.10 -27.81
C LEU A 199 -2.01 -7.00 -27.62
N THR A 200 -1.13 -7.15 -28.61
CA THR A 200 0.01 -8.10 -28.55
C THR A 200 1.23 -7.58 -29.34
N ASP A 201 1.35 -6.27 -29.52
CA ASP A 201 2.40 -5.66 -30.33
C ASP A 201 3.69 -5.36 -29.54
N GLY A 202 3.70 -5.66 -28.24
CA GLY A 202 4.83 -5.42 -27.34
C GLY A 202 5.05 -3.95 -27.02
N ASN A 203 4.07 -3.07 -27.28
CA ASN A 203 4.19 -1.64 -27.05
C ASN A 203 3.17 -1.13 -26.00
N LEU A 204 3.68 -0.82 -24.81
CA LEU A 204 2.87 -0.32 -23.69
C LEU A 204 2.34 1.12 -23.89
N GLU A 205 2.75 1.82 -24.95
CA GLU A 205 2.22 3.14 -25.33
C GLU A 205 0.97 3.05 -26.23
N THR A 206 0.61 1.85 -26.68
CA THR A 206 -0.60 1.58 -27.45
C THR A 206 -1.64 0.84 -26.63
N SER A 207 -2.91 0.89 -27.05
CA SER A 207 -3.98 0.11 -26.41
C SER A 207 -5.01 -0.41 -27.40
N GLY A 208 -5.54 -1.59 -27.09
CA GLY A 208 -6.76 -2.14 -27.66
C GLY A 208 -7.93 -1.92 -26.69
N LEU A 209 -8.79 -0.95 -27.01
CA LEU A 209 -9.99 -0.66 -26.22
C LEU A 209 -11.11 -1.62 -26.60
N PHE A 210 -11.81 -2.13 -25.60
CA PHE A 210 -12.99 -2.95 -25.80
C PHE A 210 -14.15 -2.08 -26.28
N PRO A 211 -15.14 -2.62 -27.01
CA PRO A 211 -16.32 -1.86 -27.36
C PRO A 211 -17.24 -1.78 -26.14
N ASP A 212 -18.19 -0.83 -26.14
CA ASP A 212 -19.26 -0.85 -25.14
C ASP A 212 -20.07 -2.15 -25.28
N LEU A 213 -20.02 -2.98 -24.24
CA LEU A 213 -20.71 -4.27 -24.20
C LEU A 213 -22.04 -4.21 -23.43
N GLY A 214 -22.48 -3.03 -22.99
CA GLY A 214 -23.63 -2.85 -22.11
C GLY A 214 -23.34 -3.28 -20.66
N THR A 215 -24.30 -3.07 -19.77
CA THR A 215 -24.13 -3.35 -18.33
C THR A 215 -23.97 -4.87 -18.08
N SER A 216 -22.85 -5.23 -17.45
CA SER A 216 -22.54 -6.46 -16.69
C SER A 216 -22.50 -7.86 -17.29
N LYS A 217 -22.71 -8.06 -18.60
CA LYS A 217 -22.67 -9.43 -19.19
C LYS A 217 -21.93 -9.52 -20.52
N GLY A 218 -21.18 -8.50 -20.86
CA GLY A 218 -20.33 -8.48 -22.03
C GLY A 218 -19.16 -9.45 -21.90
N SER A 219 -18.85 -10.20 -22.96
CA SER A 219 -17.56 -10.88 -23.07
C SER A 219 -16.86 -10.47 -24.36
N ILE A 220 -15.53 -10.42 -24.28
CA ILE A 220 -14.65 -10.31 -25.42
C ILE A 220 -13.79 -11.57 -25.51
N THR A 221 -13.83 -12.22 -26.66
CA THR A 221 -12.96 -13.33 -27.01
C THR A 221 -11.84 -12.80 -27.90
N ILE A 222 -10.60 -13.08 -27.53
CA ILE A 222 -9.39 -12.66 -28.25
C ILE A 222 -8.69 -13.93 -28.68
N GLU A 223 -8.54 -14.13 -29.99
CA GLU A 223 -7.80 -15.27 -30.55
C GLU A 223 -6.47 -14.78 -31.13
N ILE A 224 -5.40 -15.47 -30.75
CA ILE A 224 -4.04 -15.22 -31.21
C ILE A 224 -3.57 -16.47 -31.96
N GLU A 225 -3.12 -16.31 -33.21
CA GLU A 225 -2.55 -17.39 -34.02
C GLU A 225 -1.12 -17.04 -34.42
N THR A 226 -0.16 -17.87 -34.03
CA THR A 226 1.25 -17.75 -34.41
C THR A 226 1.56 -18.59 -35.65
N ALA A 227 2.56 -18.18 -36.43
CA ALA A 227 3.00 -18.93 -37.62
C ALA A 227 3.66 -20.28 -37.29
N GLU A 228 4.32 -20.36 -36.13
CA GLU A 228 4.95 -21.58 -35.60
C GLU A 228 4.45 -21.84 -34.16
N PRO A 229 4.46 -23.10 -33.68
CA PRO A 229 4.08 -23.41 -32.31
C PRO A 229 4.87 -22.58 -31.29
N PHE A 230 4.16 -21.94 -30.37
CA PHE A 230 4.73 -21.16 -29.28
C PHE A 230 4.47 -21.85 -27.94
N THR A 231 5.49 -21.94 -27.10
CA THR A 231 5.37 -22.45 -25.72
C THR A 231 5.19 -21.29 -24.76
N ALA A 232 4.01 -21.15 -24.17
CA ALA A 232 3.72 -20.15 -23.14
C ALA A 232 3.90 -20.76 -21.73
N ARG A 233 4.49 -19.97 -20.83
CA ARG A 233 4.62 -20.27 -19.39
C ARG A 233 4.10 -19.15 -18.50
N SER A 234 3.93 -17.96 -19.06
CA SER A 234 3.39 -16.80 -18.36
C SER A 234 2.43 -16.04 -19.27
N LEU A 235 1.38 -15.49 -18.67
CA LEU A 235 0.50 -14.50 -19.26
C LEU A 235 0.58 -13.25 -18.37
N VAL A 236 0.96 -12.11 -18.92
CA VAL A 236 0.86 -10.81 -18.24
C VAL A 236 -0.14 -9.94 -18.98
N LEU A 237 -1.19 -9.49 -18.28
CA LEU A 237 -2.15 -8.54 -18.81
C LEU A 237 -1.78 -7.14 -18.33
N HIS A 238 -1.56 -6.22 -19.25
CA HIS A 238 -1.35 -4.81 -18.96
C HIS A 238 -2.65 -4.06 -19.22
N PRO A 239 -3.40 -3.63 -18.18
CA PRO A 239 -4.63 -2.87 -18.37
C PRO A 239 -4.37 -1.56 -19.10
N ALA A 240 -5.35 -1.12 -19.90
CA ALA A 240 -5.43 0.28 -20.30
C ALA A 240 -5.76 1.15 -19.07
N GLU A 241 -5.62 2.46 -19.20
CA GLU A 241 -6.00 3.43 -18.15
C GLU A 241 -7.52 3.59 -18.09
N HIS A 242 -8.20 2.47 -17.89
CA HIS A 242 -9.64 2.30 -17.82
C HIS A 242 -9.95 1.24 -16.77
N GLN A 243 -10.96 1.51 -15.96
CA GLN A 243 -11.46 0.55 -14.98
C GLN A 243 -11.88 -0.76 -15.66
N ILE A 244 -11.48 -1.88 -15.06
CA ILE A 244 -11.84 -3.21 -15.54
C ILE A 244 -12.02 -4.17 -14.37
N LEU A 245 -13.13 -4.92 -14.39
CA LEU A 245 -13.37 -6.07 -13.52
C LEU A 245 -13.91 -7.20 -14.40
N ALA A 246 -13.22 -8.32 -14.44
CA ALA A 246 -13.57 -9.42 -15.33
C ALA A 246 -13.12 -10.80 -14.82
N ASP A 247 -13.93 -11.82 -15.11
CA ASP A 247 -13.45 -13.20 -15.12
C ASP A 247 -12.71 -13.47 -16.44
N CYS A 248 -11.57 -14.13 -16.36
CA CYS A 248 -10.74 -14.46 -17.50
C CYS A 248 -10.50 -15.96 -17.61
N GLU A 249 -10.54 -16.46 -18.84
CA GLU A 249 -10.24 -17.85 -19.18
C GLU A 249 -9.25 -17.89 -20.35
N LEU A 250 -8.08 -18.52 -20.13
CA LEU A 250 -7.10 -18.76 -21.18
C LEU A 250 -7.23 -20.19 -21.69
N TYR A 251 -7.31 -20.35 -23.01
CA TYR A 251 -7.35 -21.62 -23.71
C TYR A 251 -6.20 -21.73 -24.71
N ALA A 252 -5.78 -22.97 -24.97
CA ALA A 252 -4.85 -23.32 -26.04
C ALA A 252 -5.43 -24.45 -26.90
N GLU A 253 -5.23 -24.39 -28.22
CA GLU A 253 -5.63 -25.46 -29.13
C GLU A 253 -4.68 -26.67 -29.02
N ILE A 254 -5.20 -27.79 -28.55
CA ILE A 254 -4.47 -29.05 -28.36
C ILE A 254 -5.30 -30.16 -28.99
N GLU A 255 -4.74 -30.89 -29.95
CA GLU A 255 -5.45 -31.95 -30.69
C GLU A 255 -6.73 -31.42 -31.38
N GLU A 256 -6.63 -30.24 -32.02
CA GLU A 256 -7.73 -29.56 -32.74
C GLU A 256 -8.88 -29.06 -31.85
N GLU A 257 -8.74 -29.13 -30.52
CA GLU A 257 -9.73 -28.62 -29.56
C GLU A 257 -9.11 -27.56 -28.65
N PHE A 258 -9.85 -26.47 -28.39
CA PHE A 258 -9.45 -25.50 -27.37
C PHE A 258 -9.63 -26.09 -25.98
N LYS A 259 -8.52 -26.38 -25.29
CA LYS A 259 -8.50 -26.86 -23.91
C LYS A 259 -8.22 -25.70 -22.97
N LEU A 260 -8.97 -25.64 -21.87
CA LEU A 260 -8.78 -24.64 -20.81
C LEU A 260 -7.40 -24.83 -20.16
N VAL A 261 -6.64 -23.75 -20.07
CA VAL A 261 -5.30 -23.71 -19.46
C VAL A 261 -5.40 -23.15 -18.04
N ARG A 262 -6.06 -22.00 -17.88
CA ARG A 262 -6.16 -21.28 -16.60
C ARG A 262 -7.41 -20.41 -16.56
N THR A 263 -7.97 -20.25 -15.35
CA THR A 263 -9.02 -19.29 -15.02
C THR A 263 -8.49 -18.34 -13.94
N PHE A 264 -8.79 -17.06 -14.03
CA PHE A 264 -8.35 -16.04 -13.08
C PHE A 264 -9.26 -14.80 -13.15
N GLU A 265 -9.16 -13.91 -12.17
CA GLU A 265 -9.87 -12.63 -12.17
C GLU A 265 -8.90 -11.50 -12.50
N LEU A 266 -9.32 -10.57 -13.35
CA LEU A 266 -8.67 -9.28 -13.58
C LEU A 266 -9.48 -8.20 -12.89
N ASP A 267 -8.92 -7.61 -11.83
CA ASP A 267 -9.59 -6.56 -11.07
C ASP A 267 -8.72 -5.30 -10.92
N ARG A 268 -9.12 -4.25 -11.64
CA ARG A 268 -8.58 -2.89 -11.63
C ARG A 268 -9.72 -1.88 -11.72
N HIS A 269 -10.84 -2.17 -11.06
CA HIS A 269 -11.99 -1.26 -11.09
C HIS A 269 -11.82 -0.04 -10.19
N ASN A 270 -11.00 -0.16 -9.13
CA ASN A 270 -10.75 0.91 -8.19
C ASN A 270 -9.40 1.60 -8.52
N GLU A 271 -9.49 2.82 -9.04
CA GLU A 271 -8.32 3.60 -9.47
C GLU A 271 -7.73 4.49 -8.36
N TYR A 272 -8.32 4.47 -7.16
CA TYR A 272 -7.87 5.30 -6.04
C TYR A 272 -6.52 4.84 -5.50
N LEU A 273 -5.63 5.78 -5.20
CA LEU A 273 -4.30 5.50 -4.63
C LEU A 273 -4.36 4.76 -3.27
N PRO A 274 -5.40 4.94 -2.42
CA PRO A 274 -5.64 4.09 -1.26
C PRO A 274 -5.73 2.58 -1.52
N VAL A 275 -5.99 2.11 -2.75
CA VAL A 275 -5.91 0.67 -3.09
C VAL A 275 -4.58 0.29 -3.77
N GLY A 276 -3.56 1.13 -3.67
CA GLY A 276 -2.21 0.87 -4.16
C GLY A 276 -1.71 1.98 -5.09
N PRO A 277 -0.40 2.28 -5.07
CA PRO A 277 0.19 3.39 -5.83
C PRO A 277 0.24 3.16 -7.35
N VAL A 278 -0.12 1.97 -7.83
CA VAL A 278 -0.19 1.65 -9.27
C VAL A 278 -1.64 1.25 -9.62
N PRO A 279 -2.54 2.22 -9.89
CA PRO A 279 -3.97 1.96 -10.11
C PRO A 279 -4.27 0.89 -11.16
N TYR A 280 -3.54 0.93 -12.28
CA TYR A 280 -3.69 0.03 -13.42
C TYR A 280 -2.52 -0.97 -13.52
N ALA A 281 -2.04 -1.46 -12.37
CA ALA A 281 -0.97 -2.45 -12.30
C ALA A 281 -1.22 -3.65 -13.23
N GLU A 282 -0.17 -4.17 -13.84
CA GLU A 282 -0.25 -5.41 -14.61
C GLU A 282 -0.66 -6.61 -13.74
N LEU A 283 -1.20 -7.64 -14.39
CA LEU A 283 -1.58 -8.90 -13.77
C LEU A 283 -0.81 -10.03 -14.42
N ALA A 284 0.11 -10.64 -13.67
CA ALA A 284 0.86 -11.82 -14.10
C ALA A 284 0.20 -13.10 -13.59
N ILE A 285 0.00 -14.05 -14.50
CA ILE A 285 -0.56 -15.37 -14.28
C ILE A 285 0.46 -16.41 -14.75
N SER A 286 0.81 -17.36 -13.87
CA SER A 286 1.67 -18.47 -14.22
C SER A 286 0.85 -19.54 -14.93
N LEU A 287 1.45 -20.13 -15.97
CA LEU A 287 0.83 -21.18 -16.76
C LEU A 287 1.64 -22.47 -16.63
N PRO A 288 0.99 -23.65 -16.57
CA PRO A 288 1.69 -24.87 -16.95
C PRO A 288 2.21 -24.69 -18.38
N ALA A 289 3.44 -25.17 -18.64
CA ALA A 289 4.04 -25.03 -19.96
C ALA A 289 3.09 -25.63 -21.03
N VAL A 290 2.60 -24.76 -21.91
CA VAL A 290 1.61 -25.11 -22.92
C VAL A 290 2.09 -24.67 -24.29
N THR A 291 2.12 -25.60 -25.24
CA THR A 291 2.59 -25.34 -26.61
C THR A 291 1.41 -25.40 -27.57
N SER A 292 1.19 -24.30 -28.30
CA SER A 292 0.12 -24.20 -29.28
C SER A 292 0.47 -23.16 -30.36
N GLN A 293 -0.16 -23.28 -31.53
CA GLN A 293 -0.19 -22.19 -32.51
C GLN A 293 -1.35 -21.24 -32.28
N ARG A 294 -2.40 -21.67 -31.56
CA ARG A 294 -3.62 -20.91 -31.33
C ARG A 294 -3.93 -20.81 -29.84
N PHE A 295 -4.04 -19.58 -29.37
CA PHE A 295 -4.46 -19.24 -28.01
C PHE A 295 -5.77 -18.45 -28.08
N ARG A 296 -6.62 -18.64 -27.07
CA ARG A 296 -7.86 -17.87 -26.92
C ARG A 296 -7.98 -17.37 -25.49
N LEU A 297 -8.06 -16.05 -25.33
CA LEU A 297 -8.40 -15.41 -24.06
C LEU A 297 -9.85 -14.96 -24.11
N VAL A 298 -10.67 -15.40 -23.16
CA VAL A 298 -12.04 -14.94 -22.97
C VAL A 298 -12.06 -14.05 -21.74
N ILE A 299 -12.49 -12.80 -21.90
CA ILE A 299 -12.64 -11.82 -20.82
C ILE A 299 -14.13 -11.53 -20.67
N SER A 300 -14.71 -11.92 -19.54
CA SER A 300 -16.12 -11.73 -19.22
C SER A 300 -16.25 -10.62 -18.18
N LEU A 301 -16.74 -9.44 -18.60
CA LEU A 301 -16.87 -8.27 -17.74
C LEU A 301 -17.90 -8.50 -16.65
N LYS A 302 -17.61 -7.98 -15.45
CA LYS A 302 -18.51 -8.00 -14.30
C LYS A 302 -19.07 -6.61 -14.00
N GLU A 303 -20.21 -6.58 -13.33
CA GLU A 303 -20.70 -5.42 -12.61
C GLU A 303 -19.91 -5.30 -11.30
N SER A 304 -19.44 -4.09 -10.95
CA SER A 304 -19.03 -3.79 -9.57
C SER A 304 -20.24 -3.27 -8.80
N ASN A 305 -20.46 -3.80 -7.60
CA ASN A 305 -21.58 -3.43 -6.72
C ASN A 305 -21.16 -2.48 -5.57
N TYR A 306 -19.93 -1.94 -5.57
CA TYR A 306 -19.40 -1.18 -4.43
C TYR A 306 -19.32 0.35 -4.62
N PHE A 307 -19.60 1.02 -3.50
CA PHE A 307 -19.84 2.46 -3.31
C PHE A 307 -18.56 3.30 -3.39
N ILE A 308 -18.51 4.17 -4.39
CA ILE A 308 -18.23 5.63 -4.39
C ILE A 308 -17.78 5.88 -5.83
N ALA A 309 -18.75 5.92 -6.73
CA ALA A 309 -18.55 6.69 -7.94
C ALA A 309 -18.72 8.16 -7.53
N PRO A 310 -17.69 9.01 -7.61
CA PRO A 310 -17.90 10.45 -7.45
C PRO A 310 -18.93 10.93 -8.49
N ALA A 311 -19.60 12.05 -8.20
CA ALA A 311 -20.59 12.64 -9.09
C ALA A 311 -20.01 12.78 -10.51
N GLY A 312 -20.54 12.00 -11.46
CA GLY A 312 -20.00 11.91 -12.82
C GLY A 312 -19.83 10.50 -13.39
N TYR A 313 -20.28 9.45 -12.71
CA TYR A 313 -20.32 8.10 -13.27
C TYR A 313 -21.06 8.11 -14.61
N VAL A 314 -20.33 7.85 -15.69
CA VAL A 314 -20.91 7.57 -16.99
C VAL A 314 -21.00 6.06 -17.10
N GLU A 315 -22.22 5.54 -17.25
CA GLU A 315 -22.44 4.14 -17.63
C GLU A 315 -21.60 3.81 -18.88
N SER A 316 -20.94 2.64 -18.85
CA SER A 316 -20.02 2.08 -19.86
C SER A 316 -18.58 2.62 -19.82
N VAL A 317 -17.75 2.09 -18.92
CA VAL A 317 -16.30 2.08 -19.17
C VAL A 317 -16.01 0.85 -20.00
N ALA A 318 -15.90 1.03 -21.30
CA ALA A 318 -15.36 -0.01 -22.15
C ALA A 318 -13.87 -0.15 -21.75
N GLY A 319 -13.55 -1.22 -21.01
CA GLY A 319 -12.18 -1.49 -20.55
C GLY A 319 -11.22 -1.68 -21.72
N GLY A 320 -10.00 -2.09 -21.44
CA GLY A 320 -9.04 -2.39 -22.51
C GLY A 320 -7.72 -2.86 -21.95
N LEU A 321 -6.84 -3.28 -22.85
CA LEU A 321 -5.49 -3.69 -22.50
C LEU A 321 -4.50 -2.90 -23.35
N LYS A 322 -3.38 -2.51 -22.73
CA LYS A 322 -2.17 -2.04 -23.41
C LYS A 322 -1.46 -3.20 -24.10
N GLU A 323 -1.39 -4.36 -23.42
CA GLU A 323 -0.70 -5.55 -23.93
C GLU A 323 -1.22 -6.83 -23.26
N ILE A 324 -1.24 -7.92 -24.03
CA ILE A 324 -1.44 -9.32 -23.62
C ILE A 324 -0.10 -10.03 -23.88
N GLU A 325 0.74 -10.03 -22.87
CA GLU A 325 2.07 -10.59 -22.96
C GLU A 325 2.01 -12.11 -22.72
N LEU A 326 2.09 -12.90 -23.79
CA LEU A 326 2.38 -14.33 -23.69
C LEU A 326 3.89 -14.53 -23.80
N CYS A 327 4.49 -15.13 -22.78
CA CYS A 327 5.94 -15.30 -22.69
C CYS A 327 6.31 -16.77 -22.44
N SER A 328 7.39 -17.23 -23.09
CA SER A 328 7.97 -18.55 -22.85
C SER A 328 8.80 -18.61 -21.56
N GLY A 329 9.15 -17.45 -21.01
CA GLY A 329 9.78 -17.28 -19.69
C GLY A 329 8.79 -17.36 -18.54
N VAL A 330 9.34 -17.30 -17.32
CA VAL A 330 8.57 -17.45 -16.08
C VAL A 330 8.37 -16.08 -15.46
N ARG A 331 7.14 -15.82 -15.04
CA ARG A 331 6.76 -14.69 -14.18
C ARG A 331 6.16 -15.21 -12.89
N LEU A 332 6.46 -14.51 -11.81
CA LEU A 332 5.87 -14.76 -10.51
C LEU A 332 4.42 -14.26 -10.54
N GLU A 333 3.47 -15.16 -10.30
CA GLU A 333 2.04 -14.87 -10.34
C GLU A 333 1.65 -13.86 -9.23
N TYR A 334 0.81 -12.88 -9.55
CA TYR A 334 0.38 -11.80 -8.63
C TYR A 334 1.51 -11.00 -7.97
N TYR A 335 2.66 -10.80 -8.63
CA TYR A 335 3.78 -10.08 -8.02
C TYR A 335 3.44 -8.63 -7.66
N MET A 336 2.56 -7.95 -8.41
CA MET A 336 2.10 -6.59 -8.11
C MET A 336 1.35 -6.50 -6.79
N GLU A 337 0.49 -7.49 -6.51
CA GLU A 337 -0.24 -7.60 -5.25
C GLU A 337 0.69 -8.06 -4.12
N LYS A 338 1.55 -9.04 -4.39
CA LYS A 338 2.54 -9.55 -3.44
C LYS A 338 3.59 -8.49 -3.06
N GLN A 339 3.85 -7.50 -3.89
CA GLN A 339 4.78 -6.42 -3.56
C GLN A 339 4.11 -5.17 -2.97
N LEU A 340 2.79 -5.20 -2.74
CA LEU A 340 2.01 -4.04 -2.27
C LEU A 340 1.98 -2.86 -3.26
N ALA A 341 2.11 -3.11 -4.56
CA ALA A 341 1.85 -2.07 -5.58
C ALA A 341 0.34 -1.94 -5.86
N LYS A 342 -0.42 -3.00 -5.60
CA LYS A 342 -1.88 -3.06 -5.70
C LYS A 342 -2.45 -3.86 -4.52
N LEU A 343 -3.45 -3.30 -3.84
CA LEU A 343 -4.18 -3.96 -2.77
C LEU A 343 -5.52 -4.47 -3.29
N HIS A 344 -6.21 -5.24 -2.44
CA HIS A 344 -7.60 -5.61 -2.72
C HIS A 344 -8.45 -4.36 -3.01
N GLN A 345 -9.33 -4.45 -4.01
CA GLN A 345 -10.02 -3.29 -4.56
C GLN A 345 -11.18 -2.79 -3.70
N ASP A 346 -11.69 -3.64 -2.81
CA ASP A 346 -12.72 -3.31 -1.84
C ASP A 346 -12.12 -3.05 -0.45
N PRO A 347 -12.71 -2.13 0.34
CA PRO A 347 -12.28 -1.87 1.72
C PRO A 347 -12.64 -3.00 2.69
N VAL A 348 -13.45 -3.98 2.26
CA VAL A 348 -13.89 -5.09 3.11
C VAL A 348 -12.96 -6.28 2.93
N TYR A 349 -12.35 -6.70 4.04
CA TYR A 349 -11.48 -7.86 4.07
C TYR A 349 -12.26 -9.13 4.47
N SER A 350 -12.31 -10.15 3.60
CA SER A 350 -12.92 -11.44 3.93
C SER A 350 -11.95 -12.43 4.58
N GLY A 351 -10.64 -12.15 4.55
CA GLY A 351 -9.62 -13.02 5.16
C GLY A 351 -8.84 -13.88 4.17
N THR A 352 -9.15 -13.80 2.88
CA THR A 352 -8.65 -14.74 1.86
C THR A 352 -7.93 -14.07 0.70
N GLU A 353 -8.03 -12.75 0.59
CA GLU A 353 -7.55 -11.93 -0.53
C GLU A 353 -6.02 -11.95 -0.69
N TYR A 354 -5.29 -12.23 0.38
CA TYR A 354 -3.83 -12.32 0.40
C TYR A 354 -3.33 -13.75 0.64
N ILE A 355 -4.14 -14.74 0.25
CA ILE A 355 -3.78 -16.16 0.27
C ILE A 355 -3.68 -16.62 -1.19
N TRP A 356 -2.44 -16.76 -1.67
CA TRP A 356 -2.16 -17.21 -3.04
C TRP A 356 -1.93 -18.71 -3.10
N GLU A 357 -2.32 -19.32 -4.22
CA GLU A 357 -1.93 -20.68 -4.55
C GLU A 357 -0.40 -20.77 -4.71
N SER A 358 0.17 -21.92 -4.39
CA SER A 358 1.58 -22.18 -4.67
C SER A 358 1.80 -22.35 -6.17
N GLN A 359 2.63 -21.49 -6.75
CA GLN A 359 3.07 -21.62 -8.13
C GLN A 359 4.10 -22.75 -8.25
N ALA A 360 4.02 -23.52 -9.33
CA ALA A 360 4.97 -24.59 -9.62
C ALA A 360 6.31 -24.03 -10.12
N GLU A 361 7.41 -24.73 -9.80
CA GLU A 361 8.71 -24.44 -10.41
C GLU A 361 8.67 -24.73 -11.92
N PRO A 362 9.40 -23.95 -12.74
CA PRO A 362 9.43 -24.17 -14.17
C PRO A 362 10.08 -25.49 -14.56
N ASP A 363 9.65 -26.04 -15.69
CA ASP A 363 10.22 -27.22 -16.33
C ASP A 363 11.60 -26.98 -16.95
N ASN A 364 12.02 -25.71 -17.08
CA ASN A 364 13.32 -25.29 -17.57
C ASN A 364 14.03 -24.40 -16.54
N ALA A 365 15.12 -24.90 -15.97
CA ALA A 365 15.92 -24.18 -14.98
C ALA A 365 16.65 -22.96 -15.56
N ASP A 366 16.91 -22.92 -16.87
CA ASP A 366 17.56 -21.78 -17.54
C ASP A 366 16.67 -20.52 -17.54
N LEU A 367 15.41 -20.62 -17.12
CA LEU A 367 14.47 -19.50 -17.00
C LEU A 367 14.49 -18.86 -15.59
N ILE A 368 15.30 -19.39 -14.68
CA ILE A 368 15.46 -18.86 -13.32
C ILE A 368 16.79 -18.13 -13.26
N VAL A 369 16.79 -16.92 -12.70
CA VAL A 369 18.02 -16.18 -12.43
C VAL A 369 18.57 -16.63 -11.08
N GLY A 370 19.80 -17.14 -11.03
CA GLY A 370 20.47 -17.43 -9.77
C GLY A 370 20.79 -16.15 -9.00
N GLU A 371 20.69 -16.17 -7.67
CA GLU A 371 21.03 -15.01 -6.81
C GLU A 371 22.43 -14.46 -7.11
N SER A 372 23.42 -15.35 -7.30
CA SER A 372 24.80 -14.97 -7.63
C SER A 372 25.00 -14.43 -9.04
N GLU A 373 24.00 -14.56 -9.91
CA GLU A 373 24.02 -14.05 -11.29
C GLU A 373 23.49 -12.61 -11.37
N VAL A 374 22.84 -12.12 -10.30
CA VAL A 374 22.42 -10.73 -10.18
C VAL A 374 23.64 -9.86 -9.87
N ILE A 375 24.02 -8.99 -10.82
CA ILE A 375 25.19 -8.13 -10.69
C ILE A 375 24.74 -6.76 -10.17
N ASN A 376 25.22 -6.38 -8.99
CA ASN A 376 25.01 -5.04 -8.45
C ASN A 376 25.96 -4.03 -9.10
N LEU A 377 25.39 -3.07 -9.83
CA LEU A 377 26.06 -1.98 -10.54
C LEU A 377 25.82 -0.61 -9.88
N THR A 378 25.21 -0.56 -8.69
CA THR A 378 24.80 0.68 -8.02
C THR A 378 25.96 1.67 -7.88
N ASP A 379 27.14 1.19 -7.45
CA ASP A 379 28.35 2.02 -7.28
C ASP A 379 28.92 2.57 -8.60
N ARG A 380 28.38 2.16 -9.75
CA ARG A 380 28.80 2.59 -11.09
C ARG A 380 27.84 3.60 -11.71
N LEU A 381 26.71 3.87 -11.08
CA LEU A 381 25.77 4.88 -11.54
C LEU A 381 26.31 6.28 -11.20
N SER A 382 26.45 7.14 -12.20
CA SER A 382 26.78 8.55 -11.98
C SER A 382 25.55 9.34 -11.56
N VAL A 383 25.79 10.53 -10.99
CA VAL A 383 24.73 11.43 -10.47
C VAL A 383 23.71 11.83 -11.55
N ASP A 384 24.13 11.91 -12.81
CA ASP A 384 23.27 12.19 -13.98
C ASP A 384 22.59 10.95 -14.57
N GLY A 385 22.74 9.78 -13.94
CA GLY A 385 22.14 8.52 -14.39
C GLY A 385 22.95 7.77 -15.46
N GLY A 386 24.19 8.19 -15.72
CA GLY A 386 25.11 7.49 -16.61
C GLY A 386 25.65 6.20 -16.00
N LEU A 387 25.83 5.19 -16.86
CA LEU A 387 26.44 3.91 -16.48
C LEU A 387 27.50 3.53 -17.51
N GLU A 388 28.69 3.19 -17.00
CA GLU A 388 29.72 2.49 -17.77
C GLU A 388 29.89 1.05 -17.27
N TRP A 389 29.69 0.09 -18.16
CA TRP A 389 29.77 -1.33 -17.82
C TRP A 389 30.31 -2.19 -18.97
N GLU A 390 31.25 -3.08 -18.66
CA GLU A 390 31.71 -4.13 -19.58
C GLU A 390 30.73 -5.30 -19.48
N VAL A 391 29.78 -5.33 -20.43
CA VAL A 391 28.69 -6.31 -20.48
C VAL A 391 29.29 -7.69 -20.83
N PRO A 392 29.10 -8.72 -19.99
CA PRO A 392 29.51 -10.09 -20.30
C PRO A 392 28.79 -10.65 -21.53
N GLU A 393 29.31 -11.73 -22.11
CA GLU A 393 28.66 -12.43 -23.21
C GLU A 393 27.21 -12.81 -22.87
N GLY A 394 26.29 -12.60 -23.82
CA GLY A 394 24.86 -12.90 -23.66
C GLY A 394 23.96 -11.67 -23.64
N ARG A 395 22.65 -11.92 -23.49
CA ARG A 395 21.63 -10.86 -23.30
C ARG A 395 21.52 -10.52 -21.82
N TRP A 396 21.41 -9.24 -21.52
CA TRP A 396 21.27 -8.73 -20.16
C TRP A 396 20.20 -7.64 -20.10
N VAL A 397 19.53 -7.55 -18.96
CA VAL A 397 18.68 -6.42 -18.60
C VAL A 397 19.35 -5.69 -17.45
N ILE A 398 19.48 -4.37 -17.59
CA ILE A 398 19.88 -3.47 -16.51
C ILE A 398 18.61 -2.85 -15.95
N GLN A 399 18.30 -3.10 -14.68
CA GLN A 399 17.22 -2.48 -13.93
C GLN A 399 17.76 -1.31 -13.10
N ARG A 400 17.26 -0.09 -13.36
CA ARG A 400 17.47 1.07 -12.47
C ARG A 400 16.28 1.17 -11.54
N ILE A 401 16.48 0.75 -10.29
CA ILE A 401 15.45 0.64 -9.26
C ILE A 401 15.61 1.81 -8.31
N GLY A 402 14.50 2.47 -8.01
CA GLY A 402 14.46 3.54 -7.03
C GLY A 402 13.08 3.67 -6.43
N MET A 403 12.94 4.60 -5.50
CA MET A 403 11.66 4.86 -4.84
C MET A 403 11.10 6.23 -5.19
N THR A 404 9.77 6.29 -5.19
CA THR A 404 8.97 7.49 -5.49
C THR A 404 7.78 7.57 -4.52
N PRO A 405 7.23 8.75 -4.23
CA PRO A 405 6.03 8.87 -3.39
C PRO A 405 4.85 8.08 -3.98
N THR A 406 4.02 7.50 -3.12
CA THR A 406 2.77 6.83 -3.52
C THR A 406 1.74 7.80 -4.08
N GLY A 407 1.90 9.10 -3.83
CA GLY A 407 1.01 10.17 -4.27
C GLY A 407 -0.25 10.34 -3.43
N VAL A 408 -0.49 9.47 -2.45
CA VAL A 408 -1.65 9.58 -1.55
C VAL A 408 -1.49 10.77 -0.60
N GLU A 409 -2.58 11.50 -0.40
CA GLU A 409 -2.66 12.69 0.46
C GLU A 409 -3.69 12.45 1.57
N ASN A 410 -3.60 13.26 2.63
CA ASN A 410 -4.62 13.25 3.68
C ASN A 410 -5.98 13.72 3.18
N HIS A 411 -7.04 13.09 3.69
CA HIS A 411 -8.43 13.36 3.35
C HIS A 411 -9.38 13.18 4.54
N PRO A 412 -10.62 13.69 4.44
CA PRO A 412 -11.07 14.79 3.59
C PRO A 412 -10.64 16.14 4.19
N ALA A 413 -9.78 16.88 3.49
CA ALA A 413 -9.35 18.23 3.88
C ALA A 413 -9.60 19.23 2.75
N LEU A 414 -9.58 20.54 3.04
CA LEU A 414 -9.58 21.56 1.98
C LEU A 414 -8.23 21.59 1.24
N PRO A 415 -8.17 22.02 -0.04
CA PRO A 415 -6.96 21.94 -0.86
C PRO A 415 -5.71 22.59 -0.24
N HIS A 416 -5.84 23.66 0.55
CA HIS A 416 -4.70 24.31 1.20
C HIS A 416 -4.12 23.56 2.41
N ALA A 417 -4.85 22.59 2.94
CA ALA A 417 -4.45 21.78 4.08
C ALA A 417 -4.15 20.32 3.68
N ARG A 418 -4.26 19.98 2.40
CA ARG A 418 -3.84 18.69 1.84
C ARG A 418 -2.34 18.66 1.58
N GLY A 419 -1.77 17.47 1.67
CA GLY A 419 -0.45 17.15 1.17
C GLY A 419 -0.14 15.67 1.36
N LEU A 420 1.05 15.27 0.91
CA LEU A 420 1.47 13.87 0.90
C LEU A 420 1.38 13.23 2.29
N GLU A 421 1.01 11.96 2.31
CA GLU A 421 1.03 11.14 3.51
C GLU A 421 2.45 10.84 3.98
N ILE A 422 2.74 11.03 5.27
CA ILE A 422 4.09 10.80 5.84
C ILE A 422 4.50 9.33 5.74
N ASP A 423 5.78 9.06 5.55
CA ASP A 423 6.36 7.72 5.58
C ASP A 423 6.06 7.01 6.90
N LYS A 424 5.25 5.96 6.85
CA LYS A 424 4.77 5.20 8.02
C LYS A 424 5.82 4.23 8.56
N MET A 425 6.88 3.96 7.80
CA MET A 425 7.96 3.08 8.25
C MET A 425 9.14 3.85 8.86
N ASN A 426 9.19 5.18 8.70
CA ASN A 426 10.31 6.00 9.16
C ASN A 426 9.99 6.75 10.47
N PRO A 427 10.59 6.35 11.62
CA PRO A 427 10.28 6.97 12.92
C PRO A 427 10.67 8.46 13.00
N GLU A 428 11.70 8.90 12.27
CA GLU A 428 12.09 10.32 12.21
C GLU A 428 11.06 11.14 11.43
N ALA A 429 10.52 10.59 10.34
CA ALA A 429 9.47 11.23 9.56
C ALA A 429 8.17 11.37 10.38
N ILE A 430 7.83 10.34 11.14
CA ILE A 430 6.67 10.33 12.04
C ILE A 430 6.83 11.38 13.14
N GLN A 431 8.03 11.46 13.73
CA GLN A 431 8.32 12.49 14.71
C GLN A 431 8.15 13.89 14.13
N TYR A 432 8.75 14.11 12.96
CA TYR A 432 8.63 15.37 12.23
C TYR A 432 7.16 15.73 11.96
N HIS A 433 6.34 14.78 11.51
CA HIS A 433 4.91 15.01 11.28
C HIS A 433 4.19 15.44 12.57
N PHE A 434 4.43 14.75 13.69
CA PHE A 434 3.86 15.12 14.98
C PHE A 434 4.23 16.56 15.36
N ASP A 435 5.51 16.91 15.26
CA ASP A 435 6.03 18.24 15.61
C ASP A 435 5.46 19.35 14.70
N GLN A 436 5.18 19.03 13.44
CA GLN A 436 4.63 19.99 12.48
C GLN A 436 3.14 20.31 12.70
N TYR A 437 2.41 19.45 13.42
CA TYR A 437 0.97 19.61 13.61
C TYR A 437 0.55 19.59 15.09
N VAL A 438 0.50 18.40 15.71
CA VAL A 438 0.04 18.25 17.10
C VAL A 438 0.98 18.95 18.08
N GLY A 439 2.30 18.86 17.87
CA GLY A 439 3.30 19.49 18.73
C GLY A 439 3.13 21.02 18.84
N LYS A 440 2.64 21.67 17.78
CA LYS A 440 2.39 23.13 17.76
C LYS A 440 1.25 23.57 18.68
N LEU A 441 0.36 22.65 19.08
CA LEU A 441 -0.77 22.98 19.96
C LEU A 441 -0.33 23.32 21.39
N GLN A 442 0.86 22.88 21.79
CA GLN A 442 1.43 23.20 23.11
C GLN A 442 1.96 24.64 23.18
N GLU A 443 2.25 25.26 22.03
CA GLU A 443 2.78 26.62 21.98
C GLU A 443 1.76 27.63 22.50
N GLY A 444 2.11 28.46 23.49
CA GLY A 444 1.23 29.53 23.97
C GLY A 444 0.02 29.06 24.81
N VAL A 445 0.01 27.80 25.25
CA VAL A 445 -0.95 27.25 26.24
C VAL A 445 -0.20 26.93 27.53
N SER A 446 -0.73 27.32 28.69
CA SER A 446 -0.07 27.05 29.98
C SER A 446 -0.13 25.56 30.34
N GLU A 447 0.79 25.08 31.18
CA GLU A 447 0.81 23.68 31.64
C GLU A 447 -0.52 23.25 32.29
N ALA A 448 -1.19 24.17 33.00
CA ALA A 448 -2.51 23.90 33.57
C ALA A 448 -3.59 23.71 32.49
N GLU A 449 -3.61 24.55 31.46
CA GLU A 449 -4.56 24.46 30.35
C GLU A 449 -4.27 23.23 29.46
N GLN A 450 -3.00 22.91 29.25
CA GLN A 450 -2.57 21.71 28.50
C GLN A 450 -3.12 20.42 29.11
N SER A 451 -3.46 20.42 30.40
CA SER A 451 -4.10 19.26 31.03
C SER A 451 -5.43 18.87 30.39
N ALA A 452 -6.08 19.75 29.61
CA ALA A 452 -7.29 19.42 28.86
C ALA A 452 -7.01 18.70 27.53
N LEU A 453 -5.80 18.79 26.95
CA LEU A 453 -5.42 18.03 25.76
C LEU A 453 -5.07 16.60 26.18
N LYS A 454 -5.93 15.63 25.86
CA LYS A 454 -5.83 14.24 26.36
C LYS A 454 -5.44 13.22 25.31
N HIS A 455 -5.97 13.36 24.09
CA HIS A 455 -5.82 12.33 23.06
C HIS A 455 -5.38 12.88 21.72
N VAL A 456 -4.57 12.08 21.03
CA VAL A 456 -4.26 12.24 19.61
C VAL A 456 -4.91 11.07 18.89
N ILE A 457 -5.73 11.38 17.90
CA ILE A 457 -6.56 10.42 17.19
C ILE A 457 -5.87 10.04 15.88
N ILE A 458 -5.71 8.73 15.70
CA ILE A 458 -5.35 8.07 14.45
C ILE A 458 -6.61 7.30 14.06
N ASP A 459 -7.35 7.78 13.06
CA ASP A 459 -8.58 7.14 12.59
C ASP A 459 -8.31 5.85 11.78
N SER A 460 -9.33 5.34 11.07
CA SER A 460 -9.16 4.24 10.11
C SER A 460 -8.09 4.56 9.06
N TYR A 461 -7.16 3.61 8.90
CA TYR A 461 -6.07 3.72 7.94
C TYR A 461 -6.60 3.54 6.50
N GLU A 462 -6.64 4.63 5.75
CA GLU A 462 -7.27 4.71 4.40
C GLU A 462 -6.31 5.23 3.33
N VAL A 463 -5.00 5.03 3.51
CA VAL A 463 -3.97 5.69 2.69
C VAL A 463 -3.15 4.71 1.85
N GLY A 464 -3.64 3.48 1.71
CA GLY A 464 -3.00 2.45 0.89
C GLY A 464 -1.65 2.00 1.41
N SER A 465 -0.87 1.38 0.54
CA SER A 465 0.38 0.73 0.92
C SER A 465 1.61 1.52 0.51
N GLN A 466 2.70 1.22 1.20
CA GLN A 466 4.07 1.54 0.81
C GLN A 466 4.88 0.26 0.89
N ASN A 467 5.95 0.12 0.10
CA ASN A 467 6.80 -1.07 0.15
C ASN A 467 8.28 -0.75 0.36
N TRP A 468 8.65 0.52 0.49
CA TRP A 468 10.04 0.91 0.75
C TRP A 468 10.14 2.17 1.62
N THR A 469 11.26 2.31 2.31
CA THR A 469 11.67 3.49 3.08
C THR A 469 13.20 3.55 3.12
N ASP A 470 13.75 4.68 3.56
CA ASP A 470 15.20 4.81 3.73
C ASP A 470 15.73 3.75 4.72
N GLN A 471 16.83 3.10 4.35
CA GLN A 471 17.52 2.08 5.16
C GLN A 471 16.73 0.77 5.37
N LEU A 472 15.66 0.53 4.63
CA LEU A 472 14.91 -0.73 4.71
C LEU A 472 15.82 -1.93 4.43
N GLU A 473 16.78 -1.82 3.51
CA GLU A 473 17.69 -2.90 3.15
C GLU A 473 18.53 -3.39 4.32
N LYS A 474 19.03 -2.47 5.16
CA LYS A 474 19.79 -2.80 6.36
C LYS A 474 18.91 -3.50 7.37
N ARG A 475 17.71 -2.95 7.59
CA ARG A 475 16.76 -3.50 8.55
C ARG A 475 16.24 -4.87 8.13
N PHE A 476 15.98 -5.07 6.85
CA PHE A 476 15.62 -6.35 6.28
C PHE A 476 16.71 -7.39 6.56
N GLN A 477 17.98 -7.04 6.31
CA GLN A 477 19.12 -7.91 6.59
C GLN A 477 19.26 -8.23 8.09
N GLU A 478 19.02 -7.27 8.97
CA GLU A 478 19.02 -7.48 10.43
C GLU A 478 17.92 -8.45 10.89
N VAL A 479 16.73 -8.37 10.29
CA VAL A 479 15.57 -9.17 10.68
C VAL A 479 15.61 -10.59 10.10
N TYR A 480 15.93 -10.72 8.81
CA TYR A 480 15.85 -12.00 8.09
C TYR A 480 17.20 -12.66 7.82
N GLY A 481 18.32 -11.95 8.05
CA GLY A 481 19.66 -12.52 7.96
C GLY A 481 20.23 -12.65 6.54
N TYR A 482 19.63 -12.01 5.53
CA TYR A 482 20.13 -11.98 4.16
C TYR A 482 19.89 -10.61 3.50
N ASP A 483 20.70 -10.30 2.48
CA ASP A 483 20.61 -9.03 1.74
C ASP A 483 19.41 -9.06 0.77
N PRO A 484 18.45 -8.12 0.86
CA PRO A 484 17.32 -8.08 -0.06
C PRO A 484 17.69 -7.56 -1.46
N VAL A 485 18.82 -6.88 -1.64
CA VAL A 485 19.15 -6.18 -2.89
C VAL A 485 19.20 -7.11 -4.11
N PRO A 486 19.85 -8.29 -4.07
CA PRO A 486 19.80 -9.25 -5.18
C PRO A 486 18.40 -9.77 -5.53
N TRP A 487 17.42 -9.60 -4.64
CA TRP A 487 16.06 -10.10 -4.79
C TRP A 487 15.06 -9.03 -5.29
N LEU A 488 15.47 -7.76 -5.39
CA LEU A 488 14.64 -6.69 -5.94
C LEU A 488 14.10 -6.95 -7.37
N PRO A 489 14.77 -7.70 -8.27
CA PRO A 489 14.20 -8.08 -9.57
C PRO A 489 12.87 -8.85 -9.48
N VAL A 490 12.58 -9.46 -8.32
CA VAL A 490 11.29 -10.12 -8.07
C VAL A 490 10.11 -9.14 -8.14
N LEU A 491 10.35 -7.85 -7.89
CA LEU A 491 9.36 -6.77 -7.98
C LEU A 491 8.94 -6.47 -9.43
N SER A 492 9.68 -6.96 -10.43
CA SER A 492 9.28 -6.93 -11.85
C SER A 492 8.70 -8.28 -12.32
N GLY A 493 8.35 -9.15 -11.38
CA GLY A 493 7.85 -10.51 -11.66
C GLY A 493 8.91 -11.52 -12.09
N ARG A 494 10.20 -11.17 -12.17
CA ARG A 494 11.26 -12.14 -12.49
C ARG A 494 11.49 -13.10 -11.31
N VAL A 495 11.82 -14.35 -11.61
CA VAL A 495 12.10 -15.35 -10.57
C VAL A 495 13.60 -15.36 -10.29
N VAL A 496 13.97 -15.07 -9.03
CA VAL A 496 15.33 -15.18 -8.52
C VAL A 496 15.42 -16.41 -7.60
N GLY A 497 16.43 -17.25 -7.79
CA GLY A 497 16.69 -18.47 -7.03
C GLY A 497 15.71 -19.61 -7.32
N SER A 498 14.45 -19.47 -6.93
CA SER A 498 13.33 -20.38 -7.23
C SER A 498 12.01 -19.65 -7.03
N VAL A 499 10.91 -20.19 -7.56
CA VAL A 499 9.57 -19.64 -7.33
C VAL A 499 9.29 -19.55 -5.84
N SER A 500 9.58 -20.61 -5.09
CA SER A 500 9.35 -20.60 -3.64
C SER A 500 10.20 -19.57 -2.90
N GLN A 501 11.46 -19.35 -3.29
CA GLN A 501 12.31 -18.34 -2.65
C GLN A 501 11.86 -16.92 -2.99
N SER A 502 11.50 -16.66 -4.24
CA SER A 502 10.97 -15.37 -4.68
C SER A 502 9.68 -15.01 -3.93
N ASP A 503 8.75 -15.96 -3.79
CA ASP A 503 7.52 -15.76 -3.00
C ASP A 503 7.81 -15.49 -1.52
N ARG A 504 8.79 -16.18 -0.93
CA ARG A 504 9.20 -15.96 0.47
C ARG A 504 9.85 -14.59 0.64
N PHE A 505 10.67 -14.14 -0.30
CA PHE A 505 11.21 -12.79 -0.27
C PHE A 505 10.10 -11.73 -0.26
N LEU A 506 9.11 -11.83 -1.15
CA LEU A 506 7.97 -10.90 -1.14
C LEU A 506 7.15 -11.02 0.15
N TRP A 507 7.03 -12.21 0.73
CA TRP A 507 6.37 -12.39 2.03
C TRP A 507 7.15 -11.70 3.15
N ASP A 508 8.48 -11.86 3.21
CA ASP A 508 9.36 -11.23 4.19
C ASP A 508 9.31 -9.70 4.04
N LEU A 509 9.26 -9.18 2.81
CA LEU A 509 9.06 -7.76 2.53
C LEU A 509 7.73 -7.25 3.09
N ARG A 510 6.60 -7.89 2.74
CA ARG A 510 5.27 -7.52 3.26
C ARG A 510 5.21 -7.61 4.78
N ARG A 511 5.83 -8.64 5.37
CA ARG A 511 5.86 -8.83 6.81
C ARG A 511 6.63 -7.73 7.51
N LEU A 512 7.77 -7.31 6.94
CA LEU A 512 8.58 -6.23 7.49
C LEU A 512 7.84 -4.90 7.43
N VAL A 513 7.20 -4.59 6.29
CA VAL A 513 6.35 -3.41 6.14
C VAL A 513 5.28 -3.36 7.24
N ALA A 514 4.56 -4.47 7.46
CA ALA A 514 3.54 -4.53 8.50
C ALA A 514 4.11 -4.34 9.91
N ASP A 515 5.25 -4.96 10.21
CA ASP A 515 5.92 -4.84 11.51
C ASP A 515 6.45 -3.42 11.76
N ASP A 516 6.99 -2.75 10.74
CA ASP A 516 7.51 -1.40 10.86
C ASP A 516 6.41 -0.34 10.89
N ILE A 517 5.28 -0.51 10.19
CA ILE A 517 4.09 0.33 10.40
C ILE A 517 3.58 0.19 11.84
N ALA A 518 3.45 -1.05 12.34
CA ALA A 518 2.96 -1.26 13.71
C ALA A 518 3.91 -0.65 14.77
N LYS A 519 5.23 -0.79 14.60
CA LYS A 519 6.23 -0.31 15.57
C LYS A 519 6.53 1.17 15.40
N ASN A 520 6.86 1.60 14.19
CA ASN A 520 7.35 2.94 13.94
C ASN A 520 6.18 3.91 13.86
N TYR A 521 5.14 3.63 13.07
CA TYR A 521 3.99 4.54 12.96
C TYR A 521 3.12 4.56 14.23
N VAL A 522 2.49 3.44 14.58
CA VAL A 522 1.58 3.41 15.75
C VAL A 522 2.36 3.58 17.04
N GLY A 523 3.47 2.86 17.21
CA GLY A 523 4.33 2.98 18.38
C GLY A 523 5.04 4.34 18.47
N GLY A 524 5.57 4.86 17.36
CA GLY A 524 6.26 6.15 17.35
C GLY A 524 5.34 7.34 17.58
N LEU A 525 4.11 7.36 17.04
CA LEU A 525 3.12 8.39 17.38
C LEU A 525 2.73 8.34 18.86
N LYS A 526 2.58 7.14 19.43
CA LYS A 526 2.35 6.97 20.87
C LYS A 526 3.52 7.51 21.70
N GLU A 527 4.76 7.22 21.30
CA GLU A 527 5.94 7.76 21.97
C GLU A 527 6.02 9.29 21.85
N ALA A 528 5.70 9.84 20.68
CA ALA A 528 5.65 11.29 20.47
C ALA A 528 4.60 11.97 21.35
N ALA A 529 3.40 11.39 21.44
CA ALA A 529 2.31 11.91 22.26
C ALA A 529 2.56 11.84 23.77
N HIS A 530 3.43 10.92 24.24
CA HIS A 530 3.75 10.76 25.66
C HIS A 530 4.92 11.63 26.14
N ARG A 531 5.66 12.29 25.24
CA ARG A 531 6.70 13.25 25.59
C ARG A 531 6.11 14.62 25.84
#